data_AF-A0A9D5RX94-F1
#
_entry.id   AF-A0A9D5RX94-F1
#
_cell.length_a   1.000
_cell.length_b   1.000
_cell.length_c   1.000
_cell.angle_alpha   90.00
_cell.angle_beta   90.00
_cell.angle_gamma   90.00
#
_symmetry.space_group_name_H-M   'P 1'
#
loop_
_entity.id
_entity.type
_entity.pdbx_description
1 polymer ?
#
loop_
_entity_poly.entity_id
_entity_poly.type
_entity_poly.pdbx_seq_one_letter_code
_entity_poly.pdbx_strand_id
1 'polypeptide(L)'
;MLKSMIAGAAVIAMLTGAAMNNTAKTEETIVGGWEKTEETVIYDDAKAIFDEATEKLIGVNYEAIELIETQLVNGTNYKFRAESQVVYPGAEKKEAIITIHKGLDGTVTILDIEA
;
A
#
# COMPACT_ATOMS: atom_id res chain seq x y z
N MET A 1 3.95 19.43 24.12
CA MET A 1 4.39 18.47 23.08
C MET A 1 3.15 18.04 22.31
N LEU A 2 2.90 18.69 21.17
CA LEU A 2 1.77 18.40 20.30
C LEU A 2 2.24 17.33 19.30
N LYS A 3 1.67 16.13 19.36
CA LYS A 3 1.84 15.11 18.30
C LYS A 3 0.81 15.43 17.24
N SER A 4 1.29 15.91 16.09
CA SER A 4 0.52 16.26 14.90
C SER A 4 -0.32 15.07 14.44
N MET A 5 -1.63 15.16 14.60
CA MET A 5 -2.61 14.37 13.85
C MET A 5 -2.80 15.04 12.49
N ILE A 6 -2.34 14.37 11.43
CA ILE A 6 -2.88 14.57 10.07
C ILE A 6 -3.86 13.39 9.91
N ALA A 7 -5.13 13.57 10.25
CA ALA A 7 -6.16 14.08 9.35
C ALA A 7 -6.31 13.23 8.06
N GLY A 8 -6.66 11.95 8.20
CA GLY A 8 -7.38 11.24 7.15
C GLY A 8 -8.77 11.86 7.05
N ALA A 9 -9.02 12.58 5.96
CA ALA A 9 -10.22 13.40 5.79
C ALA A 9 -11.50 12.56 5.84
N ALA A 10 -12.33 12.79 6.85
CA ALA A 10 -13.74 12.44 6.79
C ALA A 10 -14.43 13.40 5.81
N VAL A 11 -14.84 12.91 4.64
CA VAL A 11 -15.73 13.67 3.74
C VAL A 11 -17.16 13.24 4.02
N ILE A 12 -17.84 13.95 4.92
CA ILE A 12 -19.31 13.98 4.99
C ILE A 12 -19.74 15.33 4.40
N ALA A 13 -19.96 15.38 3.09
CA ALA A 13 -20.50 16.56 2.43
C ALA A 13 -22.04 16.56 2.60
N MET A 14 -22.54 17.38 3.54
CA MET A 14 -23.96 17.78 3.55
C MET A 14 -24.18 18.89 2.51
N LEU A 15 -25.21 18.71 1.68
CA LEU A 15 -25.58 19.58 0.56
C LEU A 15 -26.14 20.94 1.02
N THR A 16 -25.55 22.05 0.54
CA THR A 16 -26.28 23.30 0.24
C THR A 16 -25.60 24.12 -0.87
N GLY A 17 -26.26 24.25 -2.02
CA GLY A 17 -26.39 25.48 -2.83
C GLY A 17 -25.20 26.11 -3.59
N ALA A 18 -25.42 26.28 -4.91
CA ALA A 18 -24.74 27.16 -5.90
C ALA A 18 -23.50 26.61 -6.62
N ALA A 19 -23.63 26.50 -7.94
CA ALA A 19 -22.68 25.90 -8.88
C ALA A 19 -21.46 26.79 -9.13
N MET A 20 -20.27 26.21 -8.98
CA MET A 20 -19.00 26.73 -9.50
C MET A 20 -18.45 25.67 -10.46
N ASN A 21 -18.38 26.01 -11.75
CA ASN A 21 -17.81 25.14 -12.79
C ASN A 21 -16.30 24.99 -12.57
N ASN A 22 -15.91 23.96 -11.83
CA ASN A 22 -14.60 23.33 -11.98
C ASN A 22 -14.88 21.96 -12.57
N THR A 23 -14.30 21.65 -13.73
CA THR A 23 -14.18 20.26 -14.21
C THR A 23 -13.20 19.56 -13.27
N ALA A 24 -13.65 19.28 -12.05
CA ALA A 24 -13.02 18.31 -11.18
C ALA A 24 -13.23 16.96 -11.87
N LYS A 25 -12.14 16.33 -12.29
CA LYS A 25 -12.16 14.92 -12.64
C LYS A 25 -12.53 14.20 -11.34
N THR A 26 -13.82 13.88 -11.18
CA THR A 26 -14.30 13.14 -10.02
C THR A 26 -13.67 11.76 -10.11
N GLU A 27 -12.57 11.52 -9.40
CA GLU A 27 -12.06 10.18 -9.19
C GLU A 27 -13.07 9.51 -8.25
N GLU A 28 -14.01 8.75 -8.82
CA GLU A 28 -15.00 8.02 -8.04
C GLU A 28 -14.26 6.97 -7.21
N THR A 29 -14.11 7.22 -5.92
CA THR A 29 -13.58 6.22 -4.98
C THR A 29 -14.59 5.07 -4.89
N ILE A 30 -14.23 3.92 -5.45
CA ILE A 30 -15.04 2.70 -5.37
C ILE A 30 -14.78 2.09 -3.99
N VAL A 31 -15.85 1.89 -3.20
CA VAL A 31 -15.74 1.20 -1.91
C VAL A 31 -15.19 -0.22 -2.13
N GLY A 32 -14.06 -0.53 -1.50
CA GLY A 32 -13.35 -1.81 -1.70
C GLY A 32 -12.55 -1.88 -3.00
N GLY A 33 -12.41 -0.79 -3.75
CA GLY A 33 -11.52 -0.69 -4.90
C GLY A 33 -10.06 -0.44 -4.48
N TRP A 34 -9.13 -0.69 -5.40
CA TRP A 34 -7.74 -0.29 -5.24
C TRP A 34 -7.60 1.22 -5.50
N GLU A 35 -6.86 1.88 -4.62
CA GLU A 35 -6.47 3.27 -4.72
C GLU A 35 -4.96 3.34 -4.97
N LYS A 36 -4.58 4.02 -6.04
CA LYS A 36 -3.18 4.23 -6.39
C LYS A 36 -2.55 5.18 -5.36
N THR A 37 -1.35 4.86 -4.90
CA THR A 37 -0.57 5.84 -4.14
C THR A 37 0.25 6.71 -5.09
N GLU A 38 0.28 8.01 -4.80
CA GLU A 38 1.12 8.99 -5.51
C GLU A 38 2.55 9.03 -4.91
N GLU A 39 2.80 8.28 -3.85
CA GLU A 39 4.09 8.24 -3.18
C GLU A 39 5.06 7.29 -3.89
N THR A 40 6.21 7.83 -4.30
CA THR A 40 7.32 7.05 -4.90
C THR A 40 8.28 6.47 -3.86
N VAL A 41 8.04 6.75 -2.58
CA VAL A 41 8.88 6.32 -1.45
C VAL A 41 8.01 5.56 -0.47
N ILE A 42 8.52 4.45 0.06
CA ILE A 42 7.85 3.70 1.11
C ILE A 42 8.00 4.41 2.46
N TYR A 43 6.88 4.72 3.11
CA TYR A 43 6.86 5.27 4.47
C TYR A 43 7.05 4.18 5.53
N ASP A 44 7.48 4.57 6.74
CA ASP A 44 7.93 3.66 7.80
C ASP A 44 6.91 2.55 8.12
N ASP A 45 5.62 2.88 8.26
CA ASP A 45 4.57 1.90 8.57
C ASP A 45 4.38 0.86 7.44
N ALA A 46 4.39 1.30 6.18
CA ALA A 46 4.27 0.40 5.04
C ALA A 46 5.52 -0.48 4.90
N LYS A 47 6.70 0.08 5.19
CA LYS A 47 7.95 -0.69 5.23
C LYS A 47 7.92 -1.76 6.32
N ALA A 48 7.45 -1.44 7.52
CA ALA A 48 7.34 -2.41 8.60
C ALA A 48 6.41 -3.57 8.24
N ILE A 49 5.27 -3.28 7.58
CA ILE A 49 4.35 -4.31 7.08
C ILE A 49 5.04 -5.22 6.05
N PHE A 50 5.79 -4.63 5.12
CA PHE A 50 6.54 -5.39 4.12
C PHE A 50 7.60 -6.28 4.75
N ASP A 51 8.40 -5.73 5.66
CA ASP A 51 9.49 -6.43 6.33
C ASP A 51 8.92 -7.60 7.16
N GLU A 52 7.86 -7.39 7.95
CA GLU A 52 7.19 -8.46 8.72
C GLU A 52 6.64 -9.58 7.82
N ALA A 53 6.05 -9.21 6.69
CA ALA A 53 5.49 -10.18 5.75
C ALA A 53 6.57 -11.06 5.12
N THR A 54 7.68 -10.44 4.70
CA THR A 54 8.73 -11.09 3.91
C THR A 54 9.80 -11.78 4.75
N GLU A 55 9.97 -11.42 6.02
CA GLU A 55 10.93 -12.07 6.94
C GLU A 55 10.71 -13.59 7.07
N LYS A 56 9.47 -14.06 6.88
CA LYS A 56 9.11 -15.49 6.98
C LYS A 56 9.45 -16.27 5.70
N LEU A 57 9.80 -15.60 4.60
CA LEU A 57 10.14 -16.24 3.33
C LEU A 57 11.59 -16.71 3.32
N ILE A 58 11.83 -17.89 2.75
CA ILE A 58 13.17 -18.47 2.65
C ILE A 58 13.52 -18.74 1.18
N GLY A 59 14.81 -18.60 0.83
CA GLY A 59 15.33 -18.90 -0.51
C GLY A 59 15.28 -17.74 -1.51
N VAL A 60 14.52 -16.67 -1.22
CA VAL A 60 14.48 -15.42 -1.99
C VAL A 60 14.49 -14.25 -1.02
N ASN A 61 15.36 -13.27 -1.25
CA ASN A 61 15.36 -11.99 -0.56
C ASN A 61 14.44 -11.04 -1.33
N TYR A 62 13.60 -10.30 -0.59
CA TYR A 62 12.75 -9.25 -1.15
C TYR A 62 13.10 -7.90 -0.53
N GLU A 63 13.18 -6.86 -1.35
CA GLU A 63 13.46 -5.48 -0.93
C GLU A 63 12.40 -4.56 -1.54
N ALA A 64 11.63 -3.87 -0.70
CA ALA A 64 10.60 -2.96 -1.19
C ALA A 64 11.21 -1.74 -1.91
N ILE A 65 10.68 -1.41 -3.09
CA ILE A 65 11.04 -0.22 -3.87
C ILE A 65 10.03 0.90 -3.58
N GLU A 66 8.74 0.62 -3.77
CA GLU A 66 7.65 1.56 -3.54
C GLU A 66 6.35 0.83 -3.16
N LEU A 67 5.48 1.53 -2.44
CA LEU A 67 4.06 1.16 -2.36
C LEU A 67 3.39 1.66 -3.65
N ILE A 68 2.55 0.85 -4.30
CA ILE A 68 1.90 1.23 -5.58
C ILE A 68 0.39 1.41 -5.44
N GLU A 69 -0.27 0.59 -4.63
CA GLU A 69 -1.71 0.66 -4.42
C GLU A 69 -2.07 0.23 -3.00
N THR A 70 -3.18 0.75 -2.48
CA THR A 70 -3.82 0.27 -1.25
C THR A 70 -5.30 -0.03 -1.50
N GLN A 71 -5.90 -0.87 -0.68
CA GLN A 71 -7.32 -1.17 -0.77
C GLN A 71 -7.88 -1.36 0.64
N LEU A 72 -8.91 -0.57 0.97
CA LEU A 72 -9.61 -0.67 2.25
C LEU A 72 -10.61 -1.84 2.21
N VAL A 73 -10.47 -2.76 3.16
CA VAL A 73 -11.32 -3.96 3.33
C VAL A 73 -11.62 -4.14 4.84
N ASN A 74 -11.77 -5.39 5.33
CA ASN A 74 -11.70 -5.69 6.76
C ASN A 74 -10.25 -5.63 7.28
N GLY A 75 -9.65 -4.44 7.20
CA GLY A 75 -8.20 -4.22 7.26
C GLY A 75 -7.75 -3.44 6.03
N THR A 76 -6.50 -3.60 5.64
CA THR A 76 -5.96 -2.92 4.45
C THR A 76 -5.08 -3.87 3.66
N ASN A 77 -5.32 -3.95 2.36
CA ASN A 77 -4.39 -4.58 1.42
C ASN A 77 -3.41 -3.52 0.92
N TYR A 78 -2.15 -3.90 0.81
CA TYR A 78 -1.04 -3.09 0.32
C TYR A 78 -0.41 -3.83 -0.84
N LYS A 79 -0.17 -3.13 -1.95
CA LYS A 79 0.55 -3.68 -3.09
C LYS A 79 1.87 -2.93 -3.24
N PHE A 80 2.96 -3.68 -3.23
CA PHE A 80 4.32 -3.15 -3.32
C PHE A 80 4.98 -3.57 -4.62
N ARG A 81 5.77 -2.67 -5.20
CA ARG A 81 6.83 -3.05 -6.14
C ARG A 81 8.10 -3.31 -5.34
N ALA A 82 8.72 -4.46 -5.58
CA ALA A 82 9.89 -4.93 -4.85
C ALA A 82 10.96 -5.47 -5.82
N GLU A 83 12.20 -5.50 -5.38
CA GLU A 83 13.23 -6.35 -5.98
C GLU A 83 13.21 -7.72 -5.28
N SER A 84 13.37 -8.77 -6.07
CA SER A 84 13.51 -10.15 -5.61
C SER A 84 14.85 -10.71 -6.08
N GLN A 85 15.52 -11.46 -5.20
CA GLN A 85 16.81 -12.08 -5.51
C GLN A 85 16.92 -13.44 -4.83
N VAL A 86 17.12 -14.49 -5.62
CA VAL A 86 17.32 -15.85 -5.07
C VAL A 86 18.63 -15.89 -4.28
N VAL A 87 18.64 -16.61 -3.15
CA VAL A 87 19.78 -16.69 -2.24
C VAL A 87 20.85 -17.66 -2.78
N TYR A 88 21.60 -17.24 -3.80
CA TYR A 88 22.85 -17.87 -4.25
C TYR A 88 23.83 -16.84 -4.82
N PRO A 89 25.16 -17.11 -4.80
CA PRO A 89 26.15 -16.16 -5.30
C PRO A 89 25.94 -15.83 -6.79
N GLY A 90 25.82 -14.53 -7.11
CA GLY A 90 25.67 -14.05 -8.48
C GLY A 90 24.24 -14.14 -9.04
N ALA A 91 23.24 -14.41 -8.21
CA ALA A 91 21.84 -14.35 -8.63
C ALA A 91 21.46 -12.94 -9.12
N GLU A 92 20.79 -12.87 -10.26
CA GLU A 92 20.22 -11.63 -10.78
C GLU A 92 19.05 -11.16 -9.91
N LYS A 93 18.89 -9.85 -9.80
CA LYS A 93 17.71 -9.22 -9.21
C LYS A 93 16.60 -9.15 -10.25
N LYS A 94 15.36 -9.39 -9.83
CA LYS A 94 14.15 -9.28 -10.66
C LYS A 94 13.10 -8.44 -9.97
N GLU A 95 12.28 -7.75 -10.73
CA GLU A 95 11.12 -7.04 -10.18
C GLU A 95 10.06 -8.05 -9.72
N ALA A 96 9.39 -7.75 -8.61
CA ALA A 96 8.26 -8.48 -8.11
C ALA A 96 7.16 -7.52 -7.63
N ILE A 97 5.90 -7.94 -7.76
CA ILE A 97 4.75 -7.29 -7.14
C ILE A 97 4.29 -8.16 -5.97
N ILE A 98 4.21 -7.58 -4.78
CA ILE A 98 3.81 -8.30 -3.57
C ILE A 98 2.55 -7.66 -3.02
N THR A 99 1.52 -8.48 -2.82
CA THR A 99 0.27 -8.07 -2.18
C THR A 99 0.24 -8.58 -0.75
N ILE A 100 0.10 -7.67 0.22
CA ILE A 100 0.11 -7.95 1.66
C ILE A 100 -1.19 -7.45 2.27
N HIS A 101 -1.83 -8.26 3.11
CA HIS A 101 -2.95 -7.87 3.93
C HIS A 101 -2.52 -7.60 5.37
N LYS A 102 -2.96 -6.46 5.92
CA LYS A 102 -2.92 -6.17 7.35
C LYS A 102 -4.34 -6.18 7.91
N GLY A 103 -4.62 -7.13 8.79
CA GLY A 103 -5.90 -7.24 9.48
C GLY A 103 -6.13 -6.13 10.50
N LEU A 104 -7.38 -5.93 10.92
CA LEU A 104 -7.74 -4.98 11.99
C LEU A 104 -7.11 -5.34 13.35
N ASP A 105 -6.74 -6.60 13.55
CA ASP A 105 -6.03 -7.13 14.70
C ASP A 105 -4.50 -6.93 14.62
N GLY A 106 -4.00 -6.40 13.49
CA GLY A 106 -2.59 -6.21 13.22
C GLY A 106 -1.90 -7.39 12.54
N THR A 107 -2.59 -8.51 12.29
CA THR A 107 -2.01 -9.68 11.63
C THR A 107 -1.59 -9.33 10.20
N VAL A 108 -0.32 -9.60 9.85
CA VAL A 108 0.23 -9.39 8.50
C VAL A 108 0.31 -10.71 7.75
N THR A 109 -0.24 -10.76 6.53
CA THR A 109 -0.27 -11.97 5.68
C THR A 109 0.00 -11.61 4.22
N ILE A 110 0.89 -12.37 3.57
CA ILE A 110 1.08 -12.27 2.11
C ILE A 110 -0.13 -12.92 1.43
N LEU A 111 -0.77 -12.18 0.53
CA LEU A 111 -1.85 -12.69 -0.31
C LEU A 111 -1.32 -13.22 -1.65
N ASP A 112 -0.36 -12.53 -2.25
CA ASP A 112 0.17 -12.88 -3.56
C ASP A 112 1.59 -12.35 -3.80
N ILE A 113 2.33 -13.04 -4.67
CA ILE A 113 3.67 -12.66 -5.16
C ILE A 113 3.72 -12.94 -6.66
N GLU A 114 3.88 -11.90 -7.47
CA GLU A 114 4.13 -11.97 -8.91
C GLU A 114 5.60 -11.61 -9.16
N ALA A 115 6.43 -12.52 -9.70
CA ALA A 115 7.89 -12.36 -9.86
C ALA A 115 8.44 -13.03 -11.13
#